data_AF-A0A536B7F9-F1
#
_entry.id   AF-A0A536B7F9-F1
#
_cell.length_a   1.000
_cell.length_b   1.000
_cell.length_c   1.000
_cell.angle_alpha   90.00
_cell.angle_beta   90.00
_cell.angle_gamma   90.00
#
_symmetry.space_group_name_H-M   'P 1'
#
loop_
_entity.id
_entity.type
_entity.pdbx_description
1 polymer ?
#
loop_
_entity_poly.entity_id
_entity_poly.type
_entity_poly.pdbx_seq_one_letter_code
_entity_poly.pdbx_strand_id
1 'polypeptide(L)' 'AALSVSSQTDAVVVVVSEETQAISIASNGRMIGGLDEERLRRVLSSLLRSRIQPLTFRSKAS' A
#
# COMPACT_ATOMS: atom_id res chain seq x y z
N ALA A 1 -7.50 -11.51 -3.71
CA ALA A 1 -7.85 -10.14 -4.12
C ALA A 1 -6.61 -9.26 -4.34
N ALA A 2 -5.79 -9.02 -3.31
CA ALA A 2 -4.67 -8.06 -3.35
C ALA A 2 -3.68 -8.24 -4.51
N LEU A 3 -3.30 -9.49 -4.85
CA LEU A 3 -2.41 -9.76 -5.98
C LEU A 3 -3.01 -9.34 -7.33
N SER A 4 -4.29 -9.63 -7.56
CA SER A 4 -4.98 -9.29 -8.81
C SER A 4 -5.12 -7.77 -8.99
N VAL A 5 -5.45 -7.05 -7.91
CA VAL A 5 -5.54 -5.58 -7.94
C VAL A 5 -4.17 -4.95 -8.19
N SER A 6 -3.16 -5.37 -7.43
CA SER A 6 -1.79 -4.83 -7.55
C SER A 6 -1.05 -5.28 -8.82
N SER A 7 -1.54 -6.30 -9.54
CA SER A 7 -0.98 -6.69 -10.85
C SER A 7 -1.56 -5.89 -12.01
N GLN A 8 -2.78 -5.35 -11.85
CA GLN A 8 -3.51 -4.60 -12.89
C GLN A 8 -3.35 -3.09 -12.73
N THR A 9 -2.75 -2.61 -11.64
CA THR A 9 -2.67 -1.19 -11.28
C THR A 9 -1.31 -0.86 -10.62
N ASP A 10 -1.01 0.43 -10.44
CA ASP A 10 0.12 0.90 -9.63
C ASP A 10 -0.20 0.94 -8.12
N ALA A 11 -1.29 0.29 -7.69
CA ALA A 11 -1.73 0.32 -6.30
C ALA A 11 -0.79 -0.45 -5.36
N VAL A 12 -0.62 0.10 -4.16
CA VAL A 12 -0.05 -0.59 -3.00
C VAL A 12 -1.20 -1.06 -2.13
N VAL A 13 -1.30 -2.36 -1.89
CA VAL A 13 -2.38 -2.97 -1.10
C VAL A 13 -1.81 -3.53 0.19
N VAL A 14 -2.34 -3.10 1.34
CA VAL A 14 -2.03 -3.68 2.65
C VAL A 14 -3.12 -4.69 3.00
N VAL A 15 -2.72 -5.87 3.49
CA VAL A 15 -3.63 -6.94 3.91
C VAL A 15 -3.28 -7.32 5.34
N VAL A 16 -4.31 -7.46 6.18
CA VAL A 16 -4.19 -8.00 7.54
C VAL A 16 -4.97 -9.31 7.57
N SER A 17 -4.30 -10.40 7.96
CA SER A 17 -4.98 -11.68 8.18
C SER A 17 -5.85 -11.57 9.42
N GLU A 18 -7.13 -11.93 9.31
CA GLU A 18 -8.05 -11.94 10.45
C GLU A 18 -7.63 -12.99 11.51
N GLU A 19 -7.23 -14.17 11.05
CA GLU A 19 -6.89 -15.29 11.92
C GLU A 19 -5.53 -15.12 12.62
N THR A 20 -4.52 -14.66 11.87
CA THR A 20 -3.14 -14.62 12.38
C THR A 20 -2.67 -13.21 12.72
N GLN A 21 -3.46 -12.18 12.39
CA GLN A 21 -3.08 -10.77 12.48
C GLN A 21 -1.81 -10.43 11.68
N ALA A 22 -1.35 -11.34 10.80
CA ALA A 22 -0.17 -11.14 9.98
C ALA A 22 -0.41 -10.05 8.94
N ILE A 23 0.56 -9.14 8.81
CA ILE A 23 0.51 -8.05 7.84
C ILE A 23 1.28 -8.45 6.58
N SER A 24 0.68 -8.17 5.42
CA SER A 24 1.30 -8.35 4.11
C SER A 24 1.07 -7.14 3.22
N ILE A 25 1.99 -6.88 2.30
CA ILE A 25 1.85 -5.88 1.23
C ILE A 25 1.84 -6.59 -0.11
N ALA A 26 0.93 -6.19 -1.00
CA ALA A 26 0.96 -6.53 -2.42
C ALA A 26 1.21 -5.27 -3.27
N SER A 27 2.15 -5.34 -4.20
CA SER A 27 2.48 -4.27 -5.15
C SER A 27 3.12 -4.88 -6.41
N ASN A 28 2.78 -4.37 -7.59
CA ASN A 28 3.29 -4.85 -8.88
C ASN A 28 3.17 -6.38 -9.06
N GLY A 29 2.02 -6.94 -8.64
CA GLY A 29 1.75 -8.37 -8.68
C GLY A 29 2.62 -9.24 -7.77
N ARG A 30 3.39 -8.66 -6.84
CA ARG A 30 4.21 -9.36 -5.85
C ARG A 30 3.68 -9.15 -4.45
N MET A 31 3.82 -10.14 -3.59
CA MET A 31 3.41 -10.06 -2.18
C MET A 31 4.59 -10.29 -1.25
N ILE A 32 4.66 -9.49 -0.20
CA ILE A 32 5.61 -9.60 0.90
C ILE A 32 4.79 -9.76 2.18
N GLY A 33 4.87 -10.92 2.83
CA GLY A 33 4.13 -11.24 4.05
C GLY A 33 5.00 -11.29 5.30
N GLY A 34 4.34 -11.45 6.45
CA GLY A 34 5.02 -11.55 7.75
C GLY A 34 5.75 -10.27 8.13
N LEU A 35 5.14 -9.11 7.82
CA LEU A 35 5.73 -7.81 8.09
C LEU A 35 5.46 -7.42 9.55
N ASP A 36 6.53 -7.13 10.28
CA ASP A 36 6.45 -6.36 11.51
C ASP A 36 6.33 -4.86 11.21
N GLU A 37 6.14 -4.05 12.26
CA GLU A 37 5.98 -2.60 12.15
C GLU A 37 7.16 -1.92 11.43
N GLU A 38 8.40 -2.30 11.79
CA GLU A 38 9.60 -1.67 11.27
C GLU A 38 9.79 -1.99 9.77
N ARG A 39 9.55 -3.25 9.39
CA ARG A 39 9.63 -3.70 8.00
C ARG A 39 8.48 -3.15 7.17
N LEU A 40 7.27 -3.07 7.73
CA LEU A 40 6.13 -2.43 7.10
C LEU A 40 6.44 -0.97 6.74
N ARG A 41 6.95 -0.20 7.71
CA ARG A 41 7.36 1.20 7.51
C ARG A 41 8.43 1.31 6.43
N ARG A 42 9.49 0.51 6.49
CA ARG A 42 10.56 0.52 5.48
C ARG A 42 10.04 0.26 4.07
N VAL A 43 9.18 -0.74 3.91
CA VAL A 43 8.59 -1.10 2.61
C VAL A 43 7.68 0.02 2.11
N LEU A 44 6.76 0.52 2.94
CA LEU A 44 5.86 1.62 2.56
C LEU A 44 6.63 2.90 2.21
N SER A 45 7.62 3.29 3.02
CA SER A 45 8.46 4.43 2.70
C SER A 45 9.22 4.24 1.39
N SER A 46 9.65 3.01 1.06
CA SER A 46 10.28 2.72 -0.23
C SER A 46 9.32 2.84 -1.41
N LEU A 47 8.10 2.31 -1.26
CA LEU A 47 7.10 2.28 -2.34
C LEU A 47 6.46 3.65 -2.57
N LEU A 48 6.29 4.44 -1.52
CA LEU A 48 5.60 5.73 -1.55
C LEU A 48 6.56 6.93 -1.61
N ARG A 49 7.85 6.68 -1.91
CA ARG A 49 8.92 7.68 -2.04
C ARG A 49 8.77 8.53 -3.33
N SER A 50 7.56 9.01 -3.61
CA SER A 50 7.18 10.13 -4.47
C SER A 50 5.65 10.21 -4.49
N ARG A 51 5.10 11.44 -4.38
CA ARG A 51 3.67 11.79 -4.32
C ARG A 51 3.04 11.94 -2.92
N ILE A 52 3.74 12.51 -1.94
CA ILE A 52 3.06 13.54 -1.12
C ILE A 52 3.09 14.84 -1.94
N GLN A 53 2.37 14.86 -3.06
CA GLN A 53 1.84 16.14 -3.53
C GLN A 53 0.69 16.43 -2.57
N PRO A 54 0.66 17.59 -1.88
CA PRO A 54 -0.53 18.00 -1.17
C PRO A 54 -1.69 17.83 -2.15
N LEU A 55 -2.67 17.01 -1.82
CA LEU A 55 -3.90 16.97 -2.60
C LEU A 55 -4.49 18.36 -2.47
N THR A 56 -4.22 19.25 -3.44
CA THR A 56 -4.88 20.55 -3.54
C THR A 56 -6.34 20.23 -3.82
N PHE A 57 -7.12 20.13 -2.75
CA PHE A 57 -8.56 20.05 -2.83
C PHE A 57 -9.01 21.34 -3.48
N ARG A 58 -9.24 21.30 -4.80
CA ARG A 58 -9.75 22.42 -5.57
C ARG A 58 -11.21 22.57 -5.15
N SER A 59 -11.43 23.35 -4.10
CA SER A 59 -12.76 23.85 -3.75
C SER A 59 -13.27 24.64 -4.96
N LYS A 60 -14.15 24.03 -5.75
CA LYS A 60 -15.04 24.78 -6.62
C LYS A 60 -16.14 25.34 -5.72
N ALA A 61 -15.93 26.56 -5.25
CA ALA A 61 -17.04 27.45 -4.98
C ALA A 61 -17.44 28.08 -6.32
N SER A 62 -18.55 27.64 -6.90
CA SER A 62 -19.46 28.45 -7.71
C SER A 62 -20.77 27.72 -7.91
#